data_AF-A0A4S8XCV3-F1
#
_entry.id   AF-A0A4S8XCV3-F1
#
_cell.length_a   1.000
_cell.length_b   1.000
_cell.length_c   1.000
_cell.angle_alpha   90.00
_cell.angle_beta   90.00
_cell.angle_gamma   90.00
#
_symmetry.space_group_name_H-M   'P 1'
#
loop_
_entity.id
_entity.type
_entity.pdbx_description
1 polymer ?
#
loop_
_entity_poly.entity_id
_entity_poly.type
_entity_poly.pdbx_seq_one_letter_code
_entity_poly.pdbx_strand_id
1 'polypeptide(L)'
;MPSRIHEAFVTFGTNICDQLYNSGFLPTRYKRNEILQTGSVEFDYGSVIMAPDASVSFFGSRDPFLVLEVAYSEKEEHAQRKAQDYILLSKGKVIFVVLVIVKKRPRKKPNKADPPTTRPSENGDENLSADHDTS
;
A
#
# COMPACT_ATOMS: atom_id res chain seq x y z
N MET A 1 14.90 -4.67 2.42
CA MET A 1 14.19 -5.22 1.23
C MET A 1 12.92 -4.42 1.02
N PRO A 2 12.62 -3.96 -0.20
CA PRO A 2 11.35 -3.31 -0.51
C PRO A 2 10.18 -4.26 -0.23
N SER A 3 9.06 -3.73 0.24
CA SER A 3 7.86 -4.56 0.41
C SER A 3 7.21 -4.85 -0.96
N ARG A 4 6.45 -5.94 -1.09
CA ARG A 4 5.66 -6.22 -2.31
C ARG A 4 4.72 -5.07 -2.69
N ILE A 5 4.25 -4.32 -1.70
CA ILE A 5 3.39 -3.15 -1.90
C ILE A 5 4.19 -2.02 -2.55
N HIS A 6 5.42 -1.80 -2.10
CA HIS A 6 6.29 -0.78 -2.67
C HIS A 6 6.57 -1.03 -4.17
N GLU A 7 6.88 -2.27 -4.56
CA GLU A 7 7.09 -2.63 -5.98
C GLU A 7 5.82 -2.46 -6.83
N ALA A 8 4.65 -2.79 -6.27
CA ALA A 8 3.37 -2.56 -6.94
C ALA A 8 3.12 -1.06 -7.16
N PHE A 9 3.52 -0.20 -6.23
CA PHE A 9 3.38 1.25 -6.35
C PHE A 9 4.35 1.87 -7.36
N VAL A 10 5.56 1.34 -7.49
CA VAL A 10 6.48 1.72 -8.57
C VAL A 10 5.86 1.41 -9.94
N THR A 11 5.27 0.22 -10.08
CA THR A 11 4.56 -0.19 -11.31
C THR A 11 3.35 0.72 -11.58
N PHE A 12 2.58 1.04 -10.54
CA PHE A 12 1.45 1.96 -10.64
C PHE A 12 1.89 3.38 -11.05
N GLY A 13 2.98 3.89 -10.49
CA GLY A 13 3.55 5.18 -10.89
C GLY A 13 3.98 5.21 -12.36
N THR A 14 4.52 4.10 -12.87
CA THR A 14 4.86 3.97 -14.30
C THR A 14 3.60 4.04 -15.16
N ASN A 15 2.54 3.35 -14.76
CA ASN A 15 1.26 3.36 -15.45
C ASN A 15 0.63 4.77 -15.46
N ILE A 16 0.71 5.52 -14.35
CA ILE A 16 0.27 6.92 -14.29
C ILE A 16 1.05 7.77 -15.30
N CYS A 17 2.36 7.61 -15.43
CA CYS A 17 3.14 8.36 -16.41
C CYS A 17 2.62 8.13 -17.83
N ASP A 18 2.30 6.88 -18.18
CA ASP A 18 1.75 6.53 -19.49
C ASP A 18 0.34 7.11 -19.70
N GLN A 19 -0.53 7.05 -18.67
CA GLN A 19 -1.86 7.66 -18.74
C GLN A 19 -1.80 9.19 -18.91
N LEU A 20 -0.91 9.87 -18.18
CA LEU A 20 -0.71 11.31 -18.31
C LEU A 20 -0.27 11.68 -19.73
N TYR A 21 0.67 10.92 -20.31
CA TYR A 21 1.08 11.16 -21.68
C TYR A 21 -0.06 10.90 -22.68
N ASN A 22 -0.72 9.75 -22.60
CA ASN A 22 -1.75 9.33 -23.56
C ASN A 22 -3.04 10.15 -23.47
N SER A 23 -3.32 10.77 -22.33
CA SER A 23 -4.48 11.67 -22.16
C SER A 23 -4.27 13.06 -22.77
N GLY A 24 -3.05 13.39 -23.20
CA GLY A 24 -2.72 14.74 -23.68
C GLY A 24 -2.57 15.76 -22.55
N PHE A 25 -2.28 15.31 -21.33
CA PHE A 25 -2.00 16.20 -20.19
C PHE A 25 -0.84 17.16 -20.49
N LEU A 26 0.18 16.67 -21.19
CA LEU A 26 1.27 17.49 -21.68
C LEU A 26 0.92 18.14 -23.03
N PRO A 27 1.37 19.38 -23.27
CA PRO A 27 1.31 19.97 -24.60
C PRO A 27 1.96 19.07 -25.66
N THR A 28 1.39 19.05 -26.86
CA THR A 28 1.72 18.11 -27.96
C THR A 28 3.19 18.09 -28.39
N ARG A 29 3.97 19.12 -28.08
CA ARG A 29 5.41 19.19 -28.37
C ARG A 29 6.27 18.35 -27.43
N TYR A 30 5.74 17.94 -26.28
CA TYR A 30 6.48 17.18 -25.28
C TYR A 30 6.36 15.68 -25.52
N LYS A 31 7.43 14.96 -25.17
CA LYS A 31 7.57 13.52 -25.39
C LYS A 31 7.26 12.76 -24.10
N ARG A 32 6.93 11.46 -24.21
CA ARG A 32 6.66 10.61 -23.03
C ARG A 32 7.81 10.68 -22.02
N ASN A 33 9.07 10.59 -22.48
CA ASN A 33 10.25 10.59 -21.61
C ASN A 33 10.45 11.87 -20.80
N GLU A 34 9.66 12.92 -21.06
CA GLU A 34 9.57 14.10 -20.21
C GLU A 34 8.78 13.83 -18.92
N ILE A 35 8.07 12.71 -18.80
CA ILE A 35 7.42 12.26 -17.57
C ILE A 35 8.25 11.12 -16.98
N LEU A 36 8.69 11.29 -15.75
CA LEU A 36 9.55 10.33 -15.07
C LEU A 36 8.90 9.84 -13.79
N GLN A 37 8.79 8.52 -13.66
CA GLN A 37 8.58 7.88 -12.37
C GLN A 37 9.92 7.92 -11.62
N THR A 38 9.93 8.53 -10.44
CA THR A 38 11.17 8.79 -9.68
C THR A 38 11.33 7.89 -8.45
N GLY A 39 10.47 6.88 -8.26
CA GLY A 39 10.58 5.95 -7.13
C GLY A 39 10.50 6.63 -5.77
N SER A 40 11.20 6.05 -4.79
CA SER A 40 11.42 6.65 -3.46
C SER A 40 12.66 7.55 -3.42
N VAL A 41 12.91 8.33 -4.47
CA VAL A 41 14.02 9.28 -4.41
C VAL A 41 13.74 10.25 -3.27
N GLU A 42 14.68 10.34 -2.35
CA GLU A 42 14.65 11.31 -1.26
C GLU A 42 14.75 12.72 -1.83
N PHE A 43 13.83 13.59 -1.39
CA PHE A 43 13.88 15.00 -1.73
C PHE A 43 14.34 15.79 -0.50
N ASP A 44 15.31 16.66 -0.73
CA ASP A 44 15.78 17.60 0.27
C ASP A 44 15.15 18.98 0.00
N TYR A 45 14.30 19.41 0.92
CA TYR A 45 13.73 20.75 0.94
C TYR A 45 14.19 21.58 2.14
N GLY A 46 15.43 21.33 2.59
CA GLY A 46 16.14 22.10 3.60
C GLY A 46 16.27 21.35 4.93
N SER A 47 15.16 21.16 5.66
CA SER A 47 15.18 20.64 7.03
C SER A 47 14.66 19.21 7.20
N VAL A 48 14.03 18.64 6.17
CA VAL A 48 13.41 17.31 6.23
C VAL A 48 13.70 16.58 4.93
N ILE A 49 14.34 15.41 5.06
CA ILE A 49 14.47 14.45 3.97
C ILE A 49 13.12 13.77 3.81
N MET A 50 12.49 13.97 2.65
CA MET A 50 11.20 13.38 2.35
C MET A 50 11.35 12.19 1.41
N ALA A 51 10.89 11.01 1.83
CA ALA A 51 10.98 9.76 1.07
C ALA A 51 9.57 9.24 0.77
N PRO A 52 9.01 9.49 -0.43
CA PRO A 52 7.70 8.94 -0.80
C PRO A 52 7.79 7.46 -1.14
N ASP A 53 6.64 6.77 -1.20
CA ASP A 53 6.60 5.42 -1.78
C ASP A 53 6.80 5.44 -3.30
N ALA A 54 6.25 6.44 -3.98
CA ALA A 54 6.54 6.71 -5.38
C ALA A 54 6.23 8.17 -5.72
N SER A 55 6.81 8.66 -6.82
CA SER A 55 6.52 9.99 -7.32
C SER A 55 6.70 10.09 -8.82
N VAL A 56 6.13 11.15 -9.38
CA VAL A 56 6.24 11.52 -10.78
C VAL A 56 6.79 12.94 -10.90
N SER A 57 7.80 13.12 -11.73
CA SER A 57 8.36 14.42 -12.09
C SER A 57 8.25 14.67 -13.60
N PHE A 58 8.43 15.93 -13.98
CA PHE A 58 8.47 16.36 -15.37
C PHE A 58 9.85 16.89 -15.76
N PHE A 59 10.19 16.81 -17.05
CA PHE A 59 11.34 17.43 -17.70
C PHE A 59 12.70 17.03 -17.12
N GLY A 60 12.86 15.77 -16.68
CA GLY A 60 14.12 15.34 -16.08
C GLY A 60 14.38 15.90 -14.69
N SER A 61 13.45 16.67 -14.11
CA SER A 61 13.62 17.25 -12.79
C SER A 61 13.65 16.16 -11.73
N ARG A 62 14.51 16.37 -10.72
CA ARG A 62 14.47 15.59 -9.48
C ARG A 62 13.35 16.03 -8.55
N ASP A 63 12.72 17.17 -8.84
CA ASP A 63 11.59 17.68 -8.07
C ASP A 63 10.29 17.00 -8.52
N PRO A 64 9.60 16.27 -7.65
CA PRO A 64 8.33 15.63 -7.95
C PRO A 64 7.21 16.66 -8.04
N PHE A 65 6.34 16.46 -9.03
CA PHE A 65 5.06 17.16 -9.16
C PHE A 65 3.93 16.43 -8.43
N LEU A 66 3.93 15.10 -8.55
CA LEU A 66 2.95 14.19 -7.95
C LEU A 66 3.67 13.22 -7.02
N VAL A 67 3.15 13.08 -5.80
CA VAL A 67 3.61 12.11 -4.81
C VAL A 67 2.53 11.07 -4.56
N LEU A 68 2.93 9.80 -4.44
CA LEU A 68 2.10 8.66 -4.09
C LEU A 68 2.60 8.11 -2.75
N GLU A 69 1.69 8.02 -1.77
CA GLU A 69 2.01 7.55 -0.42
C GLU A 69 0.99 6.49 0.00
N VAL A 70 1.47 5.44 0.67
CA VAL A 70 0.66 4.32 1.14
C VAL A 70 0.70 4.24 2.64
N ALA A 71 -0.48 4.17 3.24
CA ALA A 71 -0.61 4.02 4.67
C ALA A 71 -1.53 2.87 5.02
N TYR A 72 -1.24 2.17 6.11
CA TYR A 72 -2.24 1.33 6.75
C TYR A 72 -3.14 2.20 7.63
N SER A 73 -4.39 1.77 7.82
CA SER A 73 -5.39 2.49 8.64
C SER A 73 -4.89 2.94 10.01
N GLU A 74 -4.09 2.10 10.68
CA GLU A 74 -3.48 2.41 11.98
C GLU A 74 -2.51 3.61 11.96
N LYS A 75 -2.10 4.07 10.78
CA LYS A 75 -1.16 5.18 10.57
C LYS A 75 -1.75 6.32 9.73
N GLU A 76 -3.07 6.35 9.53
CA GLU A 76 -3.73 7.30 8.65
C GLU A 76 -3.39 8.77 8.99
N GLU A 77 -3.49 9.17 10.27
CA GLU A 77 -3.15 10.54 10.69
C GLU A 77 -1.69 10.90 10.41
N HIS A 78 -0.76 9.98 10.65
CA HIS A 78 0.66 10.21 10.38
C HIS A 78 0.90 10.39 8.88
N ALA A 79 0.26 9.57 8.06
CA ALA A 79 0.39 9.66 6.62
C ALA A 79 -0.29 10.92 6.04
N GLN A 80 -1.38 11.37 6.63
CA GLN A 80 -2.00 12.66 6.29
C GLN A 80 -1.08 13.84 6.64
N ARG A 81 -0.43 13.82 7.81
CA ARG A 81 0.58 14.84 8.16
C ARG A 81 1.75 14.81 7.18
N LYS A 82 2.29 13.63 6.89
CA LYS A 82 3.35 13.45 5.90
C LYS A 82 2.91 13.98 4.51
N ALA A 83 1.67 13.73 4.10
CA ALA A 83 1.08 14.28 2.88
C ALA A 83 1.03 15.81 2.88
N GLN A 84 0.67 16.42 4.00
CA GLN A 84 0.68 17.89 4.15
C GLN A 84 2.10 18.44 4.08
N ASP A 85 3.07 17.78 4.72
CA ASP A 85 4.47 18.19 4.71
C ASP A 85 5.04 18.20 3.28
N TYR A 86 4.68 17.22 2.44
CA TYR A 86 5.06 17.24 1.01
C TYR A 86 4.64 18.53 0.32
N ILE A 87 3.42 18.99 0.54
CA ILE A 87 2.88 20.20 -0.10
C ILE A 87 3.53 21.45 0.49
N LEU A 88 3.57 21.56 1.82
CA LEU A 88 4.03 22.77 2.51
C LEU A 88 5.54 22.99 2.37
N LEU A 89 6.33 21.93 2.53
CA LEU A 89 7.79 22.03 2.55
C LEU A 89 8.41 22.08 1.16
N SER A 90 7.76 21.51 0.14
CA SER A 90 8.27 21.53 -1.24
C SER A 90 8.19 22.90 -1.93
N LYS A 91 7.61 23.92 -1.27
CA LYS A 91 7.47 25.30 -1.78
C LYS A 91 6.80 25.35 -3.17
N GLY A 92 5.78 24.53 -3.36
CA GLY A 92 4.98 24.52 -4.60
C GLY A 92 5.56 23.66 -5.72
N LYS A 93 6.60 22.85 -5.45
CA LYS A 93 7.07 21.84 -6.42
C LYS A 93 6.14 20.62 -6.46
N VAL A 94 5.75 20.10 -5.29
CA VAL A 94 4.70 19.08 -5.20
C VAL A 94 3.34 19.78 -5.24
N ILE A 95 2.56 19.48 -6.28
CA ILE A 95 1.21 20.03 -6.45
C ILE A 95 0.16 19.02 -5.98
N PHE A 96 0.42 17.74 -6.20
CA PHE A 96 -0.54 16.67 -5.87
C PHE A 96 0.10 15.61 -4.99
N VAL A 97 -0.66 15.19 -3.98
CA VAL A 97 -0.33 14.02 -3.15
C VAL A 97 -1.53 13.08 -3.17
N VAL A 98 -1.32 11.85 -3.60
CA VAL A 98 -2.33 10.79 -3.54
C VAL A 98 -1.99 9.87 -2.39
N LEU A 99 -2.82 9.90 -1.36
CA LEU A 99 -2.70 9.04 -0.19
C LEU A 99 -3.63 7.82 -0.34
N VAL A 100 -3.06 6.62 -0.36
CA VAL A 100 -3.80 5.36 -0.43
C VAL A 100 -3.82 4.70 0.96
N ILE A 101 -5.00 4.67 1.60
CA ILE A 101 -5.18 4.10 2.93
C ILE A 101 -5.69 2.66 2.81
N VAL A 102 -4.85 1.70 3.17
CA VAL A 102 -5.15 0.28 3.22
C VAL A 102 -5.79 -0.07 4.56
N LYS A 103 -7.10 -0.35 4.52
CA LYS A 103 -7.85 -0.80 5.71
C LYS A 103 -7.79 -2.32 5.82
N LYS A 104 -7.42 -2.83 7.00
CA LYS A 104 -7.59 -4.27 7.30
C LYS A 104 -9.07 -4.61 7.30
N ARG A 105 -9.47 -5.62 6.54
CA ARG A 105 -10.84 -6.14 6.59
C ARG A 105 -11.08 -6.67 8.01
N PRO A 106 -12.12 -6.23 8.73
CA PRO A 106 -12.45 -6.81 10.02
C PRO A 106 -12.65 -8.31 9.82
N ARG A 107 -11.86 -9.13 10.53
CA ARG A 107 -12.08 -10.57 10.54
C ARG A 107 -13.50 -10.79 11.03
N LYS A 108 -14.37 -11.37 10.19
CA LYS A 108 -15.63 -11.94 10.69
C LYS A 108 -15.22 -12.87 11.82
N LYS A 109 -15.65 -12.59 13.05
CA LYS A 109 -15.58 -13.60 14.10
C LYS A 109 -16.25 -14.85 13.52
N PRO A 110 -15.63 -16.05 13.61
CA PRO A 110 -16.37 -17.25 13.29
C PRO A 110 -17.65 -17.19 14.12
N ASN A 111 -18.81 -17.33 13.46
CA ASN A 111 -20.07 -17.49 14.18
C ASN A 111 -19.80 -18.56 15.23
N LYS A 112 -20.10 -18.25 16.50
CA LYS A 112 -20.19 -19.29 17.52
C LYS A 112 -21.15 -20.32 16.90
N ALA A 113 -20.61 -21.48 16.52
CA ALA A 113 -21.44 -22.62 16.23
C ALA A 113 -22.40 -22.75 17.41
N ASP A 114 -23.68 -22.96 17.12
CA ASP A 114 -24.67 -23.26 18.13
C ASP A 114 -24.11 -24.32 19.09
N PRO A 115 -24.40 -24.22 20.39
CA PRO A 115 -23.91 -25.19 21.36
C PRO A 115 -24.27 -26.60 20.88
N PRO A 116 -23.37 -27.58 21.07
CA PRO A 116 -23.62 -28.93 20.58
C PRO A 116 -24.94 -29.41 21.20
N THR A 117 -25.90 -29.71 20.34
CA THR A 117 -27.11 -30.41 20.76
C THR A 117 -26.66 -31.72 21.36
N THR A 118 -26.75 -31.83 22.68
CA THR A 118 -26.62 -33.09 23.41
C THR A 118 -27.68 -34.05 22.88
N ARG A 119 -27.29 -34.91 21.94
CA ARG A 119 -28.01 -36.15 21.66
C ARG A 119 -27.63 -37.13 22.78
N PRO A 120 -28.59 -37.81 23.43
CA PRO A 120 -28.27 -38.87 24.36
C PRO A 120 -27.49 -39.97 23.62
N SER A 121 -26.36 -40.37 24.19
CA SER A 121 -25.61 -41.57 23.81
C SER A 121 -26.51 -42.80 23.91
N GLU A 122 -26.82 -43.42 22.78
CA GLU A 122 -26.97 -44.87 22.74
C GLU A 122 -25.58 -45.45 22.46
N ASN A 123 -24.83 -45.67 23.54
CA ASN A 123 -23.62 -46.48 23.48
C ASN A 123 -24.07 -47.94 23.40
N GLY A 124 -23.99 -48.51 22.19
CA GLY A 124 -23.84 -49.94 22.00
C GLY A 124 -22.47 -50.36 22.55
N ASP A 125 -22.50 -51.42 23.35
CA ASP A 125 -21.32 -52.18 23.74
C ASP A 125 -20.46 -52.52 22.53
N GLU A 126 -19.15 -52.29 22.64
CA GLU A 126 -18.12 -53.24 22.19
C GLU A 126 -16.76 -52.76 22.69
N ASN A 127 -16.34 -53.34 23.82
CA ASN A 127 -14.96 -53.36 24.28
C ASN A 127 -14.12 -54.15 23.28
N LEU A 128 -13.18 -53.50 22.61
CA LEU A 128 -12.04 -54.18 21.99
C LEU A 128 -10.73 -53.57 22.49
N SER A 129 -10.14 -54.34 23.40
CA SER A 129 -8.76 -54.32 23.85
C SER A 129 -7.77 -54.30 22.69
N ALA A 130 -6.75 -53.44 22.79
CA ALA A 130 -5.49 -53.63 22.09
C ALA A 130 -4.34 -53.24 23.02
N ASP A 131 -3.78 -54.26 23.68
CA ASP A 131 -2.41 -54.24 24.16
C ASP A 131 -1.45 -53.99 22.98
N HIS A 132 -0.47 -53.10 23.16
CA HIS A 132 0.89 -53.42 22.72
C HIS A 132 1.94 -52.55 23.40
N ASP A 133 2.96 -53.27 23.87
CA ASP A 133 4.23 -52.87 24.46
C ASP A 133 4.94 -51.70 23.79
N THR A 134 5.65 -50.92 24.60
CA THR A 134 6.82 -50.16 24.15
C THR A 134 8.04 -50.52 24.98
N SER A 135 9.06 -50.95 24.24
CA SER A 135 10.46 -51.26 24.55
C SER A 135 11.20 -50.30 25.47
#